data_AF-A0A7X7H838-F1
#
_entry.id   AF-A0A7X7H838-F1
#
_cell.length_a   1.000
_cell.length_b   1.000
_cell.length_c   1.000
_cell.angle_alpha   90.00
_cell.angle_beta   90.00
_cell.angle_gamma   90.00
#
_symmetry.space_group_name_H-M   'P 1'
#
loop_
_entity.id
_entity.type
_entity.pdbx_description
1 polymer ?
#
loop_
_entity_poly.entity_id
_entity_poly.type
_entity_poly.pdbx_seq_one_letter_code
_entity_poly.pdbx_strand_id
1 'polypeptide(L)'
;MIKTKKRLGFTVIEMLVVVIVTAILVAIIMLAYGAMIDKSEATTCLANRKTIQKAYQFYRLDTPQPKSLDIFLKNENSIADIWLDNKITCPSKGKYSVSQDIIICSIHSQSGGSVPNNIIPGTTNFGGGGFVADDDWEDTFSSTPTTIGV
;
A
#
# COMPACT_ATOMS: atom_id res chain seq x y z
N MET A 1 38.27 -48.68 -14.15
CA MET A 1 37.28 -49.01 -15.21
C MET A 1 36.15 -47.97 -15.14
N ILE A 2 36.13 -46.99 -16.03
CA ILE A 2 35.23 -45.83 -15.96
C ILE A 2 33.99 -46.10 -16.82
N LYS A 3 32.83 -46.29 -16.19
CA LYS A 3 31.53 -46.43 -16.89
C LYS A 3 31.07 -45.05 -17.38
N THR A 4 31.17 -44.79 -18.67
CA THR A 4 30.57 -43.61 -19.31
C THR A 4 29.05 -43.75 -19.35
N LYS A 5 28.32 -42.93 -18.58
CA LYS A 5 26.86 -42.83 -18.66
C LYS A 5 26.45 -42.28 -20.03
N LYS A 6 25.53 -42.97 -20.72
CA LYS A 6 24.91 -42.46 -21.95
C LYS A 6 24.18 -41.15 -21.61
N ARG A 7 24.55 -40.05 -22.26
CA ARG A 7 23.81 -38.80 -22.19
C ARG A 7 22.56 -38.96 -23.05
N LEU A 8 21.39 -38.96 -22.42
CA LEU A 8 20.11 -38.85 -23.10
C LEU A 8 19.99 -37.39 -23.57
N GLY A 9 19.94 -37.18 -24.88
CA GLY A 9 19.81 -35.85 -25.48
C GLY A 9 18.35 -35.40 -25.49
N PHE A 10 18.13 -34.12 -25.20
CA PHE A 10 16.83 -33.46 -25.32
C PHE A 10 16.45 -33.40 -26.80
N THR A 11 15.24 -33.79 -27.16
CA THR A 11 14.81 -33.72 -28.56
C THR A 11 14.46 -32.26 -28.91
N VAL A 12 14.78 -31.79 -30.11
CA VAL A 12 14.45 -30.40 -30.53
C VAL A 12 12.96 -30.11 -30.41
N ILE A 13 12.13 -31.12 -30.67
CA ILE A 13 10.68 -31.02 -30.55
C ILE A 13 10.19 -30.80 -29.11
N GLU A 14 10.93 -31.31 -28.13
CA GLU A 14 10.58 -31.18 -26.71
C GLU A 14 10.75 -29.73 -26.24
N MET A 15 11.75 -29.00 -26.75
CA MET A 15 11.84 -27.55 -26.51
C MET A 15 10.87 -26.74 -27.39
N LEU A 16 10.58 -27.22 -28.61
CA LEU A 16 9.66 -26.55 -29.54
C LEU A 16 8.24 -26.42 -28.96
N VAL A 17 7.70 -27.52 -28.42
CA VAL A 17 6.35 -27.51 -27.84
C VAL A 17 6.30 -26.60 -26.61
N VAL A 18 7.35 -26.58 -25.79
CA VAL A 18 7.41 -25.76 -24.58
C VAL A 18 7.32 -24.27 -24.92
N VAL A 19 8.08 -23.78 -25.91
CA VAL A 19 8.03 -22.35 -26.28
C VAL A 19 6.68 -21.94 -26.90
N ILE A 20 6.02 -22.85 -27.62
CA ILE A 20 4.69 -22.60 -28.17
C ILE A 20 3.67 -22.46 -27.04
N VAL A 21 3.69 -23.36 -26.06
CA VAL A 21 2.74 -23.33 -24.94
C VAL A 21 3.01 -22.12 -24.03
N THR A 22 4.26 -21.80 -23.72
CA THR A 22 4.58 -20.63 -22.87
C THR A 22 4.20 -19.31 -23.55
N ALA A 23 4.34 -19.20 -24.88
CA ALA A 23 3.89 -18.02 -25.62
C ALA A 23 2.37 -17.77 -25.46
N ILE A 24 1.57 -18.84 -25.52
CA ILE A 24 0.11 -18.75 -25.35
C ILE A 24 -0.25 -18.33 -23.92
N LEU A 25 0.43 -18.91 -22.91
CA LEU A 25 0.16 -18.56 -21.51
C LEU A 25 0.50 -17.10 -21.19
N VAL A 26 1.67 -16.62 -21.65
CA VAL A 26 2.08 -15.22 -21.42
C VAL A 26 1.14 -14.25 -22.12
N ALA A 27 0.66 -14.58 -23.34
CA ALA A 27 -0.28 -13.73 -24.07
C ALA A 27 -1.58 -13.48 -23.29
N ILE A 28 -2.13 -14.51 -22.63
CA ILE A 28 -3.36 -14.38 -21.82
C ILE A 28 -3.11 -13.55 -20.56
N ILE A 29 -1.98 -13.78 -19.88
CA ILE A 29 -1.60 -13.03 -18.67
C ILE A 29 -1.47 -11.53 -18.97
N MET A 30 -0.86 -11.18 -20.10
CA MET A 30 -0.65 -9.79 -20.50
C MET A 30 -1.98 -9.01 -20.58
N LEU A 31 -3.05 -9.64 -21.06
CA LEU A 31 -4.36 -8.99 -21.20
C LEU A 31 -5.03 -8.72 -19.85
N ALA A 32 -4.83 -9.59 -18.85
CA ALA A 32 -5.45 -9.44 -17.52
C ALA A 32 -4.64 -8.54 -16.57
N TYR A 33 -3.37 -8.28 -16.85
CA TYR A 33 -2.44 -7.67 -15.90
C TYR A 33 -2.74 -6.19 -15.58
N GLY A 34 -3.25 -5.40 -16.54
CA GLY A 34 -3.46 -3.95 -16.35
C GLY A 34 -4.40 -3.61 -15.19
N ALA A 35 -5.58 -4.22 -15.15
CA ALA A 35 -6.57 -3.94 -14.11
C ALA A 35 -6.13 -4.39 -12.70
N MET A 36 -5.19 -5.32 -12.61
CA MET A 36 -4.62 -5.78 -11.33
C MET A 36 -3.63 -4.76 -10.76
N ILE A 37 -2.84 -4.12 -11.63
CA ILE A 37 -1.90 -3.07 -11.22
C ILE A 37 -2.66 -1.86 -10.71
N ASP A 38 -3.67 -1.36 -11.45
CA ASP A 38 -4.41 -0.15 -11.05
C ASP A 38 -5.01 -0.27 -9.63
N LYS A 39 -5.52 -1.46 -9.30
CA LYS A 39 -6.06 -1.75 -7.96
C LYS A 39 -4.97 -1.82 -6.88
N SER A 40 -3.81 -2.40 -7.20
CA SER A 40 -2.69 -2.47 -6.25
C SER A 40 -2.10 -1.08 -5.99
N GLU A 41 -1.96 -0.26 -7.05
CA GLU A 41 -1.49 1.12 -6.96
C GLU A 41 -2.43 1.99 -6.11
N ALA A 42 -3.74 1.86 -6.29
CA ALA A 42 -4.73 2.55 -5.48
C ALA A 42 -4.65 2.14 -4.00
N THR A 43 -4.48 0.85 -3.72
CA THR A 43 -4.36 0.30 -2.36
C THR A 43 -3.08 0.78 -1.67
N THR A 44 -1.94 0.73 -2.37
CA THR A 44 -0.66 1.25 -1.86
C THR A 44 -0.73 2.77 -1.64
N CYS A 45 -1.37 3.52 -2.54
CA CYS A 45 -1.57 4.95 -2.36
C CYS A 45 -2.40 5.28 -1.12
N LEU A 46 -3.42 4.47 -0.80
CA LEU A 46 -4.21 4.62 0.42
C LEU A 46 -3.37 4.32 1.68
N ALA A 47 -2.58 3.24 1.65
CA ALA A 47 -1.67 2.90 2.75
C ALA A 47 -0.68 4.03 3.03
N ASN A 48 -0.06 4.57 1.98
CA ASN A 48 0.87 5.68 2.05
C ASN A 48 0.24 6.92 2.70
N ARG A 49 -0.99 7.29 2.34
CA ARG A 49 -1.71 8.41 2.96
C ARG A 49 -1.91 8.20 4.46
N LYS A 50 -2.32 7.00 4.88
CA LYS A 50 -2.49 6.66 6.31
C LYS A 50 -1.17 6.71 7.07
N THR A 51 -0.10 6.16 6.50
CA THR A 51 1.24 6.22 7.10
C THR A 51 1.70 7.65 7.33
N ILE A 52 1.52 8.53 6.33
CA ILE A 52 1.88 9.94 6.48
C ILE A 52 1.01 10.62 7.55
N GLN A 53 -0.29 10.34 7.59
CA GLN A 53 -1.19 10.91 8.59
C GLN A 53 -0.78 10.49 10.02
N LYS A 54 -0.42 9.22 10.22
CA LYS A 54 0.10 8.73 11.51
C LYS A 54 1.44 9.36 11.86
N ALA A 55 2.36 9.45 10.92
CA ALA A 55 3.65 10.11 11.12
C ALA A 55 3.47 11.58 11.56
N TYR A 56 2.54 12.30 10.92
CA TYR A 56 2.20 13.67 11.32
C TYR A 56 1.55 13.75 12.71
N GLN A 57 0.69 12.79 13.06
CA GLN A 57 0.11 12.72 14.41
C GLN A 57 1.20 12.55 15.47
N PHE A 58 2.19 11.67 15.24
CA PHE A 58 3.32 11.53 16.17
C PHE A 58 4.18 12.80 16.23
N TYR A 59 4.47 13.42 15.08
CA TYR A 59 5.18 14.70 15.02
C TYR A 59 4.48 15.80 15.84
N ARG A 60 3.14 15.84 15.80
CA ARG A 60 2.33 16.79 16.59
C ARG A 60 2.40 16.58 18.09
N LEU A 61 2.66 15.34 18.54
CA LEU A 61 2.77 15.02 19.97
C LEU A 61 4.16 15.32 20.52
N ASP A 62 5.19 15.11 19.71
CA ASP A 62 6.59 15.30 20.12
C ASP A 62 7.03 16.77 20.05
N THR A 63 6.51 17.53 19.08
CA THR A 63 6.93 18.92 18.86
C THR A 63 6.00 19.91 19.58
N PRO A 64 6.53 20.84 20.41
CA PRO A 64 5.72 21.78 21.19
C PRO A 64 4.93 22.80 20.35
N GLN A 65 5.38 23.11 19.13
CA GLN A 65 4.65 23.93 18.15
C GLN A 65 4.69 23.24 16.78
N PRO A 66 3.78 22.29 16.51
CA PRO A 66 3.81 21.58 15.25
C PRO A 66 3.35 22.48 14.10
N LYS A 67 4.11 22.45 13.00
CA LYS A 67 3.71 23.11 11.75
C LYS A 67 2.49 22.42 11.12
N SER A 68 1.80 23.12 10.22
CA SER A 68 0.66 22.56 9.49
C SER A 68 1.07 21.38 8.60
N LEU A 69 0.11 20.48 8.33
CA LEU A 69 0.32 19.25 7.55
C LEU A 69 0.86 19.52 6.14
N ASP A 70 0.51 20.66 5.53
CA ASP A 70 1.01 21.06 4.21
C ASP A 70 2.52 21.33 4.23
N ILE A 71 3.02 21.99 5.29
CA ILE A 71 4.44 22.27 5.46
C ILE A 71 5.21 20.98 5.75
N PHE A 72 4.62 20.09 6.55
CA PHE A 72 5.17 18.76 6.81
C PHE A 72 5.33 17.94 5.52
N LEU A 73 4.31 17.92 4.64
CA LEU A 73 4.37 17.22 3.35
C LEU A 73 5.40 17.79 2.37
N LYS A 74 5.61 19.11 2.39
CA LYS A 74 6.63 19.76 1.54
C LYS A 74 8.06 19.46 1.99
N ASN A 75 8.22 18.79 3.13
CA ASN A 75 9.51 18.53 3.78
C ASN A 75 10.35 19.81 3.91
N GLU A 76 9.72 20.94 4.22
CA GLU A 76 10.42 22.21 4.35
C GLU A 76 11.30 22.16 5.60
N ASN A 77 12.62 21.99 5.40
CA ASN A 77 13.73 21.82 6.36
C ASN A 77 14.11 20.38 6.78
N SER A 78 13.70 19.35 6.02
CA SER A 78 13.98 17.94 6.36
C SER A 78 13.27 17.42 7.63
N ILE A 79 12.27 18.13 8.18
CA ILE A 79 11.43 17.62 9.29
C ILE A 79 10.80 16.27 8.93
N ALA A 80 10.37 16.07 7.68
CA ALA A 80 9.68 14.85 7.28
C ALA A 80 10.62 13.64 7.24
N ASP A 81 11.91 13.84 6.95
CA ASP A 81 12.92 12.77 6.86
C ASP A 81 13.17 12.07 8.21
N ILE A 82 12.84 12.73 9.33
CA ILE A 82 12.94 12.15 10.68
C ILE A 82 11.81 11.14 10.93
N TRP A 83 10.63 11.35 10.32
CA TRP A 83 9.42 10.55 10.56
C TRP A 83 9.06 9.64 9.37
N LEU A 84 9.71 9.84 8.24
CA LEU A 84 9.50 9.13 6.99
C LEU A 84 10.86 8.73 6.42
N ASP A 85 11.19 7.45 6.50
CA ASP A 85 12.49 6.91 6.03
C ASP A 85 12.76 7.13 4.54
N ASN A 86 11.71 7.37 3.74
CA ASN A 86 11.83 7.60 2.30
C ASN A 86 10.79 8.59 1.82
N LYS A 87 11.10 9.27 0.71
CA LYS A 87 10.14 10.11 -0.01
C LYS A 87 8.98 9.25 -0.52
N ILE A 88 7.89 9.23 0.24
CA ILE A 88 6.67 8.51 -0.13
C ILE A 88 6.09 9.15 -1.39
N THR A 89 6.06 8.38 -2.47
CA THR A 89 5.46 8.77 -3.75
C THR A 89 4.28 7.86 -4.05
N CYS A 90 3.33 8.36 -4.83
CA CYS A 90 2.25 7.51 -5.34
C CYS A 90 2.82 6.61 -6.47
N PRO A 91 2.50 5.30 -6.49
CA PRO A 91 2.95 4.40 -7.57
C PRO A 91 2.59 4.91 -8.98
N SER A 92 1.40 5.49 -9.12
CA SER A 92 0.93 6.11 -10.38
C SER A 92 1.50 7.51 -10.63
N LYS A 93 2.54 7.92 -9.89
CA LYS A 93 3.20 9.24 -9.98
C LYS A 93 2.32 10.43 -9.59
N GLY A 94 1.24 10.19 -8.85
CA GLY A 94 0.40 11.23 -8.25
C GLY A 94 1.12 12.03 -7.16
N LYS A 95 0.68 13.28 -6.94
CA LYS A 95 1.16 14.14 -5.85
C LYS A 95 0.18 14.08 -4.68
N TYR A 96 0.71 14.14 -3.46
CA TYR A 96 -0.09 14.31 -2.25
C TYR A 96 -0.33 15.80 -2.00
N SER A 97 -1.53 16.15 -1.58
CA SER A 97 -1.91 17.50 -1.18
C SER A 97 -2.76 17.44 0.08
N VAL A 98 -2.88 18.55 0.80
CA VAL A 98 -3.68 18.64 2.02
C VAL A 98 -4.93 19.44 1.74
N SER A 99 -6.08 18.93 2.18
CA SER A 99 -7.32 19.69 2.28
C SER A 99 -7.89 19.49 3.68
N GLN A 100 -7.99 20.55 4.49
CA GLN A 100 -8.57 20.52 5.84
C GLN A 100 -8.03 19.36 6.72
N ASP A 101 -6.70 19.23 6.82
CA ASP A 101 -5.99 18.16 7.55
C ASP A 101 -6.16 16.72 7.01
N ILE A 102 -6.80 16.54 5.85
CA ILE A 102 -6.88 15.26 5.16
C ILE A 102 -5.87 15.23 4.01
N ILE A 103 -5.11 14.15 3.92
CA ILE A 103 -4.16 13.91 2.82
C ILE A 103 -4.93 13.36 1.63
N ILE A 104 -4.90 14.06 0.51
CA ILE A 104 -5.50 13.68 -0.78
C ILE A 104 -4.41 13.39 -1.81
N CYS A 105 -4.70 12.51 -2.78
CA CYS A 105 -3.82 12.19 -3.90
C CYS A 105 -4.45 12.66 -5.21
N SER A 106 -3.67 13.27 -6.10
CA SER A 106 -4.17 13.79 -7.38
C SER A 106 -4.79 12.75 -8.32
N ILE A 107 -4.48 11.45 -8.14
CA ILE A 107 -4.92 10.36 -9.03
C ILE A 107 -5.92 9.42 -8.32
N HIS A 108 -5.63 9.02 -7.09
CA HIS A 108 -6.43 8.03 -6.35
C HIS A 108 -7.39 8.63 -5.31
N SER A 109 -7.63 9.93 -5.32
CA SER A 109 -8.61 10.56 -4.42
C SER A 109 -10.01 10.38 -4.95
N GLN A 110 -10.59 9.19 -4.80
CA GLN A 110 -12.04 9.06 -4.90
C GLN A 110 -12.71 9.60 -3.63
N SER A 111 -13.37 10.75 -3.78
CA SER A 111 -14.43 11.23 -2.89
C SER A 111 -15.63 10.28 -3.03
N GLY A 112 -15.69 9.20 -2.25
CA GLY A 112 -16.79 8.24 -2.42
C GLY A 112 -16.78 6.98 -1.58
N GLY A 113 -16.01 6.96 -0.50
CA GLY A 113 -16.06 5.89 0.48
C GLY A 113 -15.19 6.28 1.65
N SER A 114 -15.80 6.58 2.79
CA SER A 114 -15.11 6.57 4.07
C SER A 114 -14.44 5.21 4.17
N VAL A 115 -13.14 5.13 3.95
CA VAL A 115 -12.39 3.91 4.25
C VAL A 115 -12.01 4.05 5.71
N PRO A 116 -12.59 3.26 6.63
CA PRO A 116 -12.26 3.31 8.04
C PRO A 116 -10.75 3.33 8.28
N ASN A 117 -10.35 3.97 9.37
CA ASN A 117 -8.94 4.09 9.74
C ASN A 117 -8.26 2.70 9.92
N ASN A 118 -9.05 1.64 10.08
CA ASN A 118 -8.60 0.27 10.34
C ASN A 118 -8.58 -0.71 9.13
N ILE A 119 -8.57 -0.22 7.89
CA ILE A 119 -8.38 -1.12 6.72
C ILE A 119 -6.91 -1.50 6.56
N ILE A 120 -6.59 -2.79 6.70
CA ILE A 120 -5.28 -3.34 6.33
C ILE A 120 -5.19 -3.43 4.79
N PRO A 121 -4.20 -2.78 4.17
CA PRO A 121 -4.00 -2.83 2.72
C PRO A 121 -3.53 -4.23 2.28
N GLY A 122 -4.10 -4.77 1.20
CA GLY A 122 -3.54 -5.92 0.48
C GLY A 122 -4.07 -7.30 0.85
N THR A 123 -5.28 -7.40 1.41
CA THR A 123 -5.70 -8.64 2.07
C THR A 123 -6.87 -9.38 1.44
N THR A 124 -7.45 -8.86 0.35
CA THR A 124 -8.33 -9.66 -0.50
C THR A 124 -7.65 -9.94 -1.81
N ASN A 125 -7.53 -11.23 -2.16
CA ASN A 125 -7.00 -11.72 -3.44
C ASN A 125 -7.84 -11.28 -4.67
N PHE A 126 -8.88 -10.43 -4.51
CA PHE A 126 -9.81 -10.04 -5.58
C PHE A 126 -10.32 -8.58 -5.48
N GLY A 127 -9.58 -7.66 -4.85
CA GLY A 127 -9.83 -6.22 -4.99
C GLY A 127 -11.14 -5.72 -4.38
N GLY A 128 -11.56 -6.27 -3.24
CA GLY A 128 -12.47 -5.57 -2.33
C GLY A 128 -11.69 -4.53 -1.51
N GLY A 129 -12.36 -3.45 -1.08
CA GLY A 129 -11.83 -2.58 -0.03
C GLY A 129 -11.43 -3.48 1.13
N GLY A 130 -10.16 -3.44 1.54
CA GLY A 130 -9.59 -4.41 2.48
C GLY A 130 -10.45 -4.58 3.73
N PHE A 131 -10.24 -5.66 4.49
CA PHE A 131 -11.01 -5.83 5.72
C PHE A 131 -10.86 -4.61 6.60
N VAL A 132 -12.00 -4.06 7.01
CA VAL A 132 -12.08 -3.25 8.22
C VAL A 132 -11.72 -4.23 9.31
N ALA A 133 -10.57 -4.08 9.96
CA ALA A 133 -10.48 -4.74 11.26
C ALA A 133 -11.59 -4.11 12.10
N ASP A 134 -12.48 -4.94 12.60
CA ASP A 134 -13.53 -4.48 13.50
C ASP A 134 -12.81 -3.79 14.66
N ASP A 135 -13.14 -2.53 14.92
CA ASP A 135 -12.52 -1.71 15.97
C ASP A 135 -13.04 -2.12 17.37
N ASP A 136 -13.35 -3.41 17.60
CA ASP A 136 -13.93 -3.92 18.84
C ASP A 136 -12.92 -3.95 20.01
N TRP A 137 -11.65 -3.60 19.75
CA TRP A 137 -10.61 -3.45 20.78
C TRP A 137 -10.57 -2.06 21.45
N GLU A 138 -11.04 -0.99 20.80
CA GLU A 138 -11.10 0.35 21.43
C GLU A 138 -12.37 0.53 22.30
N ASP A 139 -13.45 -0.17 21.93
CA ASP A 139 -14.71 -0.17 22.69
C ASP A 139 -14.59 -0.85 24.06
N THR A 140 -13.58 -1.70 24.26
CA THR A 140 -13.36 -2.39 25.54
C THR A 140 -12.73 -1.49 26.61
N PHE A 141 -11.96 -0.45 26.23
CA PHE A 141 -11.34 0.50 27.18
C PHE A 141 -12.22 1.74 27.46
N SER A 142 -13.14 2.05 26.55
CA SER A 142 -14.16 3.11 26.70
C SER A 142 -15.14 2.86 27.86
N SER A 143 -15.27 1.60 28.32
CA SER A 143 -16.17 1.25 29.42
C SER A 143 -15.56 1.37 30.83
N THR A 144 -14.35 1.94 30.98
CA THR A 144 -13.91 2.31 32.34
C THR A 144 -14.79 3.47 32.85
N PRO A 145 -15.55 3.30 33.94
CA PRO A 145 -16.41 4.36 34.44
C PRO A 145 -15.52 5.49 34.96
N THR A 146 -15.57 6.62 34.27
CA THR A 146 -15.05 7.89 34.77
C THR A 146 -15.99 8.40 35.87
N THR A 147 -15.82 7.89 37.08
CA THR A 147 -16.35 8.51 38.30
C THR A 147 -15.26 8.55 39.37
N ILE A 148 -14.35 9.52 39.23
CA ILE A 148 -13.65 10.07 40.38
C ILE A 148 -14.56 11.19 40.90
N GLY A 149 -15.40 10.83 41.88
CA GLY A 149 -16.11 11.80 42.69
C GLY A 149 -15.12 12.52 43.60
N VAL A 150 -15.31 13.83 43.69
CA VAL A 150 -14.80 14.70 44.76
C VAL A 150 -15.40 14.25 46.10
#